data_AF-A0A7V6ECF9-F1
#
_entry.id   AF-A0A7V6ECF9-F1
#
_cell.length_a   1.000
_cell.length_b   1.000
_cell.length_c   1.000
_cell.angle_alpha   90.00
_cell.angle_beta   90.00
_cell.angle_gamma   90.00
#
_symmetry.space_group_name_H-M   'P 1'
#
loop_
_entity.id
_entity.type
_entity.pdbx_description
1 polymer ?
#
loop_
_entity_poly.entity_id
_entity_poly.type
_entity_poly.pdbx_seq_one_letter_code
_entity_poly.pdbx_strand_id
1 'polypeptide(L)'
;MIRNIIFDWSGTLVNDLPPVLEASNHVFKLAGVKEMTVDEFRAQFCLPFKQFYDRIIPHIDLPTLEKWFHERFNQIQDAVEVMPHAIEFLEFCKSRQIKTFLLSSIREDNFREQSTRTNLKQYLNHIYVGIWDKRKKIQEIITQHNLNKNETLFIGDMQHDIETAKIGGIFSCAVLTGYNQEHQLVSSAPDLIVKDLKELQSILIANNLELPTRLKKNINSSRSSCSTSKPADSTEKFDKSINQQIISDQIIIDDLQLQYKVGTLPKERTETQSISVSLIIETDLTAAANTDDLTKTINYQEITQLLENLGQNKHWHLIETLASDIANEILTRFEVYRVTVLVKKFAIPNADFVAVKISRQKHAPDDPIS
;
A
#
# COMPACT_ATOMS: atom_id res chain seq x y z
N MET A 1 -6.49 -0.50 -21.92
CA MET A 1 -7.35 0.70 -21.82
C MET A 1 -8.21 0.65 -20.56
N ILE A 2 -8.21 1.69 -19.74
CA ILE A 2 -9.07 1.82 -18.55
C ILE A 2 -10.52 2.05 -18.98
N ARG A 3 -11.42 1.25 -18.41
CA ARG A 3 -12.87 1.29 -18.65
C ARG A 3 -13.67 1.51 -17.37
N ASN A 4 -13.07 1.23 -16.21
CA ASN A 4 -13.72 1.37 -14.91
C ASN A 4 -12.82 2.17 -13.98
N ILE A 5 -13.39 3.13 -13.25
CA ILE A 5 -12.69 3.88 -12.22
C ILE A 5 -13.50 3.82 -10.92
N ILE A 6 -12.81 3.44 -9.85
CA ILE A 6 -13.32 3.40 -8.50
C ILE A 6 -12.65 4.54 -7.74
N PHE A 7 -13.43 5.42 -7.13
CA PHE A 7 -12.95 6.55 -6.36
C PHE A 7 -13.13 6.28 -4.87
N ASP A 8 -12.23 6.80 -4.04
CA ASP A 8 -12.60 7.22 -2.69
C ASP A 8 -13.35 8.57 -2.72
N TRP A 9 -13.98 8.92 -1.60
CA TRP A 9 -14.71 10.17 -1.42
C TRP A 9 -13.81 11.27 -0.84
N SER A 10 -13.52 11.15 0.46
CA SER A 10 -12.69 12.05 1.25
C SER A 10 -11.28 12.12 0.68
N GLY A 11 -10.68 13.31 0.64
CA GLY A 11 -9.32 13.53 0.12
C GLY A 11 -9.13 13.31 -1.40
N THR A 12 -10.13 12.75 -2.08
CA THR A 12 -10.08 12.40 -3.51
C THR A 12 -11.09 13.19 -4.34
N LEU A 13 -12.39 13.08 -4.06
CA LEU A 13 -13.46 13.82 -4.75
C LEU A 13 -13.88 15.08 -3.99
N VAL A 14 -13.73 15.07 -2.67
CA VAL A 14 -14.03 16.21 -1.80
C VAL A 14 -12.87 16.51 -0.86
N ASN A 15 -12.70 17.78 -0.52
CA ASN A 15 -11.77 18.24 0.51
C ASN A 15 -12.52 18.35 1.85
N ASP A 16 -12.42 17.30 2.67
CA ASP A 16 -13.00 17.26 4.01
C ASP A 16 -11.94 17.29 5.13
N LEU A 17 -10.65 17.34 4.77
CA LEU A 17 -9.57 17.39 5.75
C LEU A 17 -9.67 18.58 6.71
N PRO A 18 -9.98 19.83 6.27
CA PRO A 18 -10.16 20.94 7.21
C PRO A 18 -11.26 20.72 8.26
N PRO A 19 -12.52 20.38 7.90
CA PRO A 19 -13.54 20.12 8.92
C PRO A 19 -13.28 18.85 9.75
N VAL A 20 -12.63 17.83 9.19
CA VAL A 20 -12.21 16.65 9.98
C VAL A 20 -11.17 17.04 11.02
N LEU A 21 -10.13 17.80 10.65
CA LEU A 21 -9.13 18.30 11.59
C LEU A 21 -9.76 19.17 12.67
N GLU A 22 -10.68 20.07 12.30
CA GLU A 22 -11.36 20.92 13.26
C GLU A 22 -12.20 20.10 14.25
N ALA A 23 -12.93 19.09 13.79
CA ALA A 23 -13.67 18.17 14.66
C ALA A 23 -12.74 17.35 15.56
N SER A 24 -11.59 16.89 15.04
CA SER A 24 -10.55 16.23 15.85
C SER A 24 -9.96 17.15 16.91
N ASN A 25 -9.65 18.40 16.57
CA ASN A 25 -9.14 19.40 17.52
C ASN A 25 -10.19 19.77 18.57
N HIS A 26 -11.48 19.73 18.24
CA HIS A 26 -12.55 19.86 19.23
C HIS A 26 -12.53 18.72 20.24
N VAL A 27 -12.37 17.47 19.78
CA VAL A 27 -12.20 16.29 20.66
C VAL A 27 -10.97 16.47 21.55
N PHE A 28 -9.84 16.88 20.98
CA PHE A 28 -8.59 17.10 21.73
C PHE A 28 -8.73 18.16 22.81
N LYS A 29 -9.40 19.27 22.49
CA LYS A 29 -9.68 20.34 23.44
C LYS A 29 -10.56 19.87 24.61
N LEU A 30 -11.60 19.07 24.33
CA LEU A 30 -12.45 18.49 25.37
C LEU A 30 -11.71 17.46 26.25
N ALA A 31 -10.78 16.70 25.64
CA ALA A 31 -9.92 15.76 26.35
C ALA A 31 -8.73 16.43 27.08
N GLY A 32 -8.57 17.75 26.96
CA GLY A 32 -7.48 18.49 27.62
C GLY A 32 -6.10 18.28 27.01
N VAL A 33 -6.01 17.86 25.74
CA VAL A 33 -4.74 17.69 25.01
C VAL A 33 -4.57 18.78 23.94
N LYS A 34 -3.33 18.96 23.46
CA LYS A 34 -2.98 20.00 22.49
C LYS A 34 -3.66 19.73 21.14
N GLU A 35 -4.16 20.79 20.52
CA GLU A 35 -4.62 20.78 19.13
C GLU A 35 -3.46 20.50 18.16
N MET A 36 -3.78 19.83 17.05
CA MET A 36 -2.84 19.52 15.98
C MET A 36 -2.95 20.53 14.84
N THR A 37 -1.80 20.81 14.23
CA THR A 37 -1.71 21.40 12.90
C THR A 37 -2.07 20.38 11.82
N VAL A 38 -2.31 20.85 10.59
CA VAL A 38 -2.60 19.96 9.44
C VAL A 38 -1.46 18.97 9.22
N ASP A 39 -0.21 19.42 9.28
CA ASP A 39 0.96 18.56 9.03
C ASP A 39 1.13 17.49 10.11
N GLU A 40 0.97 17.86 11.40
CA GLU A 40 0.99 16.91 12.52
C GLU A 40 -0.14 15.88 12.39
N PHE A 41 -1.34 16.32 11.99
CA PHE A 41 -2.48 15.44 11.80
C PHE A 41 -2.25 14.46 10.64
N ARG A 42 -1.81 14.94 9.47
CA ARG A 42 -1.53 14.08 8.30
C ARG A 42 -0.40 13.08 8.55
N ALA A 43 0.61 13.47 9.34
CA ALA A 43 1.69 12.57 9.71
C ALA A 43 1.25 11.43 10.62
N GLN A 44 0.25 11.66 11.47
CA GLN A 44 -0.17 10.72 12.51
C GLN A 44 -1.48 9.98 12.22
N PHE A 45 -2.36 10.57 11.39
CA PHE A 45 -3.68 10.00 11.09
C PHE A 45 -3.54 8.68 10.36
N CYS A 46 -4.29 7.68 10.83
CA CYS A 46 -4.31 6.35 10.25
C CYS A 46 -5.72 5.77 10.32
N LEU A 47 -6.00 4.83 9.42
CA LEU A 47 -7.18 3.99 9.50
C LEU A 47 -6.79 2.59 9.99
N PRO A 48 -7.56 1.97 10.91
CA PRO A 48 -8.78 2.47 11.55
C PRO A 48 -8.54 3.68 12.49
N PHE A 49 -9.43 4.69 12.43
CA PHE A 49 -9.26 5.97 13.15
C PHE A 49 -9.14 5.81 14.67
N LYS A 50 -9.73 4.76 15.26
CA LYS A 50 -9.61 4.49 16.70
C LYS A 50 -8.15 4.39 17.14
N GLN A 51 -7.30 3.75 16.34
CA GLN A 51 -5.88 3.60 16.66
C GLN A 51 -5.16 4.96 16.73
N PHE A 52 -5.56 5.92 15.89
CA PHE A 52 -5.04 7.27 15.92
C PHE A 52 -5.40 7.96 17.24
N TYR A 53 -6.66 7.93 17.65
CA TYR A 53 -7.09 8.56 18.91
C TYR A 53 -6.56 7.83 20.15
N ASP A 54 -6.47 6.50 20.16
CA ASP A 54 -5.94 5.73 21.30
C ASP A 54 -4.49 6.12 21.62
N ARG A 55 -3.68 6.55 20.64
CA ARG A 55 -2.32 7.01 20.89
C ARG A 55 -2.26 8.35 21.63
N ILE A 56 -3.30 9.17 21.53
CA ILE A 56 -3.32 10.56 22.00
C ILE A 56 -4.18 10.69 23.26
N ILE A 57 -5.35 10.06 23.25
CA ILE A 57 -6.40 10.13 24.28
C ILE A 57 -6.92 8.73 24.66
N PRO A 58 -6.07 7.78 25.08
CA PRO A 58 -6.45 6.39 25.37
C PRO A 58 -7.52 6.23 26.47
N HIS A 59 -7.75 7.28 27.25
CA HIS A 59 -8.68 7.32 28.38
C HIS A 59 -10.11 7.71 27.97
N ILE A 60 -10.31 8.19 26.73
CA ILE A 60 -11.64 8.52 26.21
C ILE A 60 -12.20 7.28 25.51
N ASP A 61 -13.38 6.82 25.94
CA ASP A 61 -14.04 5.69 25.29
C ASP A 61 -14.57 6.06 23.89
N LEU A 62 -14.73 5.04 23.05
CA LEU A 62 -15.16 5.23 21.66
C LEU A 62 -16.53 5.93 21.54
N PRO A 63 -17.57 5.60 22.35
CA PRO A 63 -18.85 6.29 22.28
C PRO A 63 -18.76 7.79 22.58
N THR A 64 -17.95 8.18 23.57
CA THR A 64 -17.76 9.60 23.93
C THR A 64 -17.00 10.33 22.82
N LEU A 65 -15.95 9.71 22.29
CA LEU A 65 -15.17 10.24 21.17
C LEU A 65 -16.05 10.46 19.94
N GLU A 66 -16.80 9.44 19.52
CA GLU A 66 -17.70 9.52 18.37
C GLU A 66 -18.75 10.62 18.56
N LYS A 67 -19.33 10.73 19.77
CA LYS A 67 -20.27 11.80 20.09
C LYS A 67 -19.64 13.18 19.90
N TRP A 68 -18.51 13.46 20.55
CA TRP A 68 -17.85 14.77 20.47
C TRP A 68 -17.43 15.11 19.05
N PHE A 69 -16.87 14.14 18.32
CA PHE A 69 -16.47 14.33 16.94
C PHE A 69 -17.66 14.63 16.04
N HIS A 70 -18.71 13.81 16.08
CA HIS A 70 -19.87 13.95 15.20
C HIS A 70 -20.72 15.17 15.53
N GLU A 71 -20.90 15.53 16.80
CA GLU A 71 -21.59 16.76 17.19
C GLU A 71 -20.90 17.99 16.60
N ARG A 72 -19.56 18.04 16.61
CA ARG A 72 -18.83 19.13 15.98
C ARG A 72 -18.87 19.04 14.46
N PHE A 73 -18.54 17.88 13.89
CA PHE A 73 -18.44 17.68 12.44
C PHE A 73 -19.75 18.03 11.73
N ASN A 74 -20.90 17.64 12.30
CA ASN A 74 -22.21 17.95 11.72
C ASN A 74 -22.51 19.46 11.65
N GLN A 75 -21.92 20.28 12.53
CA GLN A 75 -22.07 21.74 12.51
C GLN A 75 -21.23 22.41 11.41
N ILE A 76 -20.16 21.76 10.95
CA ILE A 76 -19.15 22.35 10.08
C ILE A 76 -18.98 21.63 8.74
N GLN A 77 -19.67 20.51 8.52
CA GLN A 77 -19.58 19.72 7.28
C GLN A 77 -19.98 20.49 6.02
N ASP A 78 -20.72 21.60 6.16
CA ASP A 78 -21.04 22.49 5.05
C ASP A 78 -19.80 23.14 4.44
N ALA A 79 -18.70 23.21 5.20
CA ALA A 79 -17.39 23.67 4.73
C ALA A 79 -16.64 22.66 3.85
N VAL A 80 -17.15 21.43 3.69
CA VAL A 80 -16.54 20.44 2.77
C VAL A 80 -16.68 20.94 1.33
N GLU A 81 -15.60 21.02 0.58
CA GLU A 81 -15.64 21.51 -0.80
C GLU A 81 -15.39 20.40 -1.81
N VAL A 82 -15.84 20.60 -3.05
CA VAL A 82 -15.43 19.72 -4.15
C VAL A 82 -13.93 19.88 -4.37
N MET A 83 -13.22 18.75 -4.51
CA MET A 83 -11.79 18.79 -4.78
C MET A 83 -11.53 19.46 -6.14
N PRO A 84 -10.51 20.32 -6.29
CA PRO A 84 -10.19 20.91 -7.58
C PRO A 84 -10.07 19.86 -8.67
N HIS A 85 -10.67 20.14 -9.83
CA HIS A 85 -10.70 19.26 -11.01
C HIS A 85 -11.53 17.97 -10.88
N ALA A 86 -12.21 17.72 -9.76
CA ALA A 86 -13.03 16.52 -9.59
C ALA A 86 -14.24 16.47 -10.54
N ILE A 87 -14.96 17.60 -10.72
CA ILE A 87 -16.11 17.67 -11.63
C ILE A 87 -15.63 17.46 -13.07
N GLU A 88 -14.58 18.17 -13.48
CA GLU A 88 -14.02 18.06 -14.82
C GLU A 88 -13.52 16.64 -15.13
N PHE A 89 -12.92 15.97 -14.15
CA PHE A 89 -12.48 14.58 -14.29
C PHE A 89 -13.66 13.61 -14.42
N LEU A 90 -14.73 13.81 -13.64
CA LEU A 90 -15.95 13.01 -13.71
C LEU A 90 -16.71 13.23 -15.03
N GLU A 91 -16.74 14.46 -15.53
CA GLU A 91 -17.26 14.79 -16.87
C GLU A 91 -16.42 14.15 -17.97
N PHE A 92 -15.10 14.16 -17.83
CA PHE A 92 -14.19 13.44 -18.71
C PHE A 92 -14.53 11.93 -18.71
N CYS A 93 -14.67 11.30 -17.54
CA CYS A 93 -15.06 9.89 -17.43
C CYS A 93 -16.37 9.61 -18.17
N LYS A 94 -17.39 10.46 -17.97
CA LYS A 94 -18.68 10.37 -18.66
C LYS A 94 -18.53 10.49 -20.17
N SER A 95 -17.76 11.46 -20.67
CA SER A 95 -17.52 11.67 -22.11
C SER A 95 -16.82 10.49 -22.78
N ARG A 96 -16.01 9.75 -22.02
CA ARG A 96 -15.27 8.55 -22.47
C ARG A 96 -16.00 7.25 -22.17
N GLN A 97 -17.22 7.31 -21.65
CA GLN A 97 -18.03 6.14 -21.24
C GLN A 97 -17.29 5.23 -20.24
N ILE A 98 -16.45 5.82 -19.38
CA ILE A 98 -15.80 5.12 -18.29
C ILE A 98 -16.83 4.93 -17.17
N LYS A 99 -16.99 3.68 -16.72
CA LYS A 99 -17.91 3.34 -15.63
C LYS A 99 -17.30 3.77 -14.29
N THR A 100 -18.04 4.55 -13.53
CA THR A 100 -17.57 5.14 -12.27
C THR A 100 -18.20 4.48 -11.06
N PHE A 101 -17.39 4.26 -10.02
CA PHE A 101 -17.81 3.68 -8.75
C PHE A 101 -17.30 4.55 -7.61
N LEU A 102 -18.07 4.64 -6.53
CA LEU A 102 -17.58 5.15 -5.26
C LEU A 102 -17.44 3.98 -4.28
N LEU A 103 -16.28 3.85 -3.64
CA LEU A 103 -16.05 2.92 -2.53
C LEU A 103 -15.39 3.68 -1.38
N SER A 104 -16.19 4.03 -0.37
CA SER A 104 -15.75 4.90 0.71
C SER A 104 -16.27 4.48 2.09
N SER A 105 -15.51 4.84 3.13
CA SER A 105 -15.90 4.67 4.53
C SER A 105 -16.74 5.82 5.06
N ILE A 106 -16.99 6.87 4.26
CA ILE A 106 -17.86 7.98 4.66
C ILE A 106 -19.22 7.45 5.14
N ARG A 107 -19.75 8.03 6.22
CA ARG A 107 -21.06 7.69 6.75
C ARG A 107 -22.17 8.09 5.78
N GLU A 108 -23.25 7.31 5.74
CA GLU A 108 -24.38 7.51 4.83
C GLU A 108 -25.06 8.88 4.99
N ASP A 109 -25.19 9.37 6.22
CA ASP A 109 -25.76 10.69 6.53
C ASP A 109 -24.90 11.82 5.98
N ASN A 110 -23.60 11.80 6.27
CA ASN A 110 -22.64 12.78 5.75
C ASN A 110 -22.57 12.73 4.22
N PHE A 111 -22.53 11.53 3.64
CA PHE A 111 -22.53 11.37 2.18
C PHE A 111 -23.79 11.95 1.56
N ARG A 112 -24.98 11.70 2.13
CA ARG A 112 -26.24 12.23 1.60
C ARG A 112 -26.23 13.75 1.56
N GLU A 113 -25.76 14.40 2.62
CA GLU A 113 -25.72 15.86 2.71
C GLU A 113 -24.66 16.45 1.76
N GLN A 114 -23.43 15.95 1.82
CA GLN A 114 -22.33 16.41 0.98
C GLN A 114 -22.59 16.17 -0.51
N SER A 115 -23.06 14.98 -0.89
CA SER A 115 -23.30 14.65 -2.31
C SER A 115 -24.44 15.45 -2.94
N THR A 116 -25.42 15.89 -2.14
CA THR A 116 -26.49 16.79 -2.59
C THR A 116 -25.95 18.19 -2.87
N ARG A 117 -25.17 18.76 -1.94
CA ARG A 117 -24.61 20.11 -2.08
C ARG A 117 -23.55 20.20 -3.19
N THR A 118 -22.70 19.19 -3.29
CA THR A 118 -21.62 19.12 -4.29
C THR A 118 -22.09 18.70 -5.68
N ASN A 119 -23.30 18.13 -5.78
CA ASN A 119 -23.88 17.61 -7.02
C ASN A 119 -23.03 16.54 -7.73
N LEU A 120 -22.12 15.87 -7.01
CA LEU A 120 -21.22 14.85 -7.57
C LEU A 120 -21.93 13.50 -7.81
N LYS A 121 -23.02 13.23 -7.07
CA LYS A 121 -23.74 11.95 -7.12
C LYS A 121 -24.17 11.54 -8.53
N GLN A 122 -24.55 12.50 -9.36
CA GLN A 122 -25.03 12.25 -10.73
C GLN A 122 -23.97 11.66 -11.67
N TYR A 123 -22.69 11.76 -11.32
CA TYR A 123 -21.58 11.25 -12.13
C TYR A 123 -21.14 9.84 -11.72
N LEU A 124 -21.67 9.30 -10.62
CA LEU A 124 -21.28 8.00 -10.06
C LEU A 124 -22.31 6.93 -10.48
N ASN A 125 -21.86 5.90 -11.21
CA ASN A 125 -22.79 4.84 -11.66
C ASN A 125 -23.19 3.90 -10.51
N HIS A 126 -22.27 3.63 -9.58
CA HIS A 126 -22.50 2.75 -8.43
C HIS A 126 -21.86 3.35 -7.19
N ILE A 127 -22.55 3.29 -6.05
CA ILE A 127 -22.15 3.96 -4.82
C ILE A 127 -22.14 2.95 -3.67
N TYR A 128 -21.01 2.85 -2.99
CA TYR A 128 -20.80 2.00 -1.81
C TYR A 128 -20.18 2.88 -0.70
N VAL A 129 -21.01 3.31 0.25
CA VAL A 129 -20.59 4.12 1.41
C VAL A 129 -20.86 3.38 2.72
N GLY A 130 -20.33 3.89 3.83
CA GLY A 130 -20.37 3.20 5.13
C GLY A 130 -19.53 1.92 5.16
N ILE A 131 -18.58 1.77 4.23
CA ILE A 131 -17.77 0.56 4.10
C ILE A 131 -16.45 0.72 4.86
N TRP A 132 -16.41 0.19 6.08
CA TRP A 132 -15.21 0.20 6.91
C TRP A 132 -14.09 -0.69 6.40
N ASP A 133 -14.42 -1.91 5.95
CA ASP A 133 -13.46 -2.83 5.34
C ASP A 133 -13.63 -2.86 3.81
N LYS A 134 -12.94 -1.95 3.13
CA LYS A 134 -12.96 -1.86 1.66
C LYS A 134 -12.37 -3.11 1.00
N ARG A 135 -11.52 -3.88 1.69
CA ARG A 135 -10.77 -5.03 1.14
C ARG A 135 -11.67 -6.20 0.76
N LYS A 136 -12.72 -6.45 1.56
CA LYS A 136 -13.75 -7.43 1.20
C LYS A 136 -14.67 -6.90 0.11
N LYS A 137 -15.11 -5.64 0.27
CA LYS A 137 -16.07 -5.02 -0.65
C LYS A 137 -15.53 -4.88 -2.07
N ILE A 138 -14.24 -4.59 -2.25
CA ILE A 138 -13.65 -4.44 -3.59
C ILE A 138 -13.76 -5.73 -4.41
N GLN A 139 -13.54 -6.90 -3.81
CA GLN A 139 -13.70 -8.19 -4.48
C GLN A 139 -15.16 -8.45 -4.89
N GLU A 140 -16.10 -8.10 -4.02
CA GLU A 140 -17.53 -8.19 -4.31
C GLU A 140 -17.92 -7.28 -5.47
N ILE A 141 -17.44 -6.02 -5.50
CA ILE A 141 -17.70 -5.07 -6.60
C ILE A 141 -17.15 -5.60 -7.92
N ILE A 142 -15.89 -6.08 -7.94
CA ILE A 142 -15.27 -6.63 -9.14
C ILE A 142 -16.08 -7.81 -9.68
N THR A 143 -16.49 -8.72 -8.80
CA THR A 143 -17.26 -9.92 -9.18
C THR A 143 -18.68 -9.55 -9.63
N GLN A 144 -19.40 -8.77 -8.83
CA GLN A 144 -20.79 -8.37 -9.07
C GLN A 144 -20.97 -7.63 -10.39
N HIS A 145 -20.02 -6.77 -10.73
CA HIS A 145 -20.07 -5.96 -11.96
C HIS A 145 -19.28 -6.56 -13.12
N ASN A 146 -18.70 -7.75 -12.94
CA ASN A 146 -17.84 -8.42 -13.91
C ASN A 146 -16.75 -7.49 -14.46
N LEU A 147 -16.06 -6.80 -13.55
CA LEU A 147 -15.04 -5.82 -13.92
C LEU A 147 -13.77 -6.53 -14.39
N ASN A 148 -13.26 -6.14 -15.55
CA ASN A 148 -11.94 -6.56 -15.99
C ASN A 148 -10.88 -5.86 -15.13
N LYS A 149 -10.09 -6.65 -14.39
CA LYS A 149 -9.08 -6.14 -13.47
C LYS A 149 -8.02 -5.27 -14.16
N ASN A 150 -7.61 -5.67 -15.37
CA ASN A 150 -6.61 -4.95 -16.19
C ASN A 150 -7.18 -3.70 -16.88
N GLU A 151 -8.47 -3.39 -16.68
CA GLU A 151 -9.12 -2.19 -17.20
C GLU A 151 -9.75 -1.35 -16.07
N THR A 152 -9.42 -1.67 -14.82
CA THR A 152 -10.01 -1.04 -13.64
C THR A 152 -8.94 -0.32 -12.84
N LEU A 153 -9.21 0.93 -12.48
CA LEU A 153 -8.33 1.79 -11.69
C LEU A 153 -9.05 2.19 -10.39
N PHE A 154 -8.36 2.10 -9.27
CA PHE A 154 -8.77 2.70 -8.01
C PHE A 154 -8.00 4.01 -7.79
N ILE A 155 -8.69 5.08 -7.43
CA ILE A 155 -8.11 6.38 -7.11
C ILE A 155 -8.40 6.71 -5.65
N GLY A 156 -7.36 7.01 -4.89
CA GLY A 156 -7.47 7.38 -3.48
C GLY A 156 -6.26 8.19 -3.01
N ASP A 157 -6.39 8.85 -1.85
CA ASP A 157 -5.34 9.68 -1.26
C ASP A 157 -4.68 9.04 -0.03
N MET A 158 -5.15 7.85 0.38
CA MET A 158 -4.59 7.13 1.52
C MET A 158 -3.89 5.83 1.11
N GLN A 159 -2.92 5.38 1.92
CA GLN A 159 -2.25 4.08 1.75
C GLN A 159 -3.26 2.91 1.69
N HIS A 160 -4.32 3.01 2.49
CA HIS A 160 -5.39 2.02 2.55
C HIS A 160 -6.14 1.85 1.21
N ASP A 161 -6.24 2.90 0.39
CA ASP A 161 -6.83 2.81 -0.94
C ASP A 161 -5.93 2.05 -1.91
N ILE A 162 -4.63 2.27 -1.80
CA ILE A 162 -3.62 1.54 -2.60
C ILE A 162 -3.61 0.06 -2.23
N GLU A 163 -3.70 -0.25 -0.94
CA GLU A 163 -3.86 -1.62 -0.45
C GLU A 163 -5.17 -2.25 -0.93
N THR A 164 -6.27 -1.50 -0.89
CA THR A 164 -7.58 -1.95 -1.40
C THR A 164 -7.50 -2.31 -2.89
N ALA A 165 -6.86 -1.47 -3.70
CA ALA A 165 -6.64 -1.71 -5.12
C ALA A 165 -5.81 -2.98 -5.37
N LYS A 166 -4.70 -3.14 -4.64
CA LYS A 166 -3.85 -4.33 -4.71
C LYS A 166 -4.59 -5.60 -4.35
N ILE A 167 -5.39 -5.57 -3.29
CA ILE A 167 -6.23 -6.70 -2.88
C ILE A 167 -7.22 -7.03 -4.00
N GLY A 168 -7.84 -6.03 -4.62
CA GLY A 168 -8.69 -6.20 -5.80
C GLY A 168 -7.95 -6.79 -7.02
N GLY A 169 -6.63 -6.70 -7.05
CA GLY A 169 -5.80 -7.03 -8.21
C GLY A 169 -6.02 -6.06 -9.37
N ILE A 170 -6.38 -4.81 -9.07
CA ILE A 170 -6.65 -3.74 -10.02
C ILE A 170 -5.57 -2.66 -9.92
N PHE A 171 -5.52 -1.75 -10.90
CA PHE A 171 -4.56 -0.65 -10.84
C PHE A 171 -4.87 0.35 -9.74
N SER A 172 -3.84 0.99 -9.23
CA SER A 172 -3.89 1.95 -8.14
C SER A 172 -3.28 3.30 -8.54
N CYS A 173 -4.00 4.39 -8.28
CA CYS A 173 -3.53 5.74 -8.47
C CYS A 173 -3.66 6.51 -7.16
N ALA A 174 -2.53 6.91 -6.59
CA ALA A 174 -2.49 7.79 -5.44
C ALA A 174 -2.60 9.26 -5.88
N VAL A 175 -3.46 10.05 -5.22
CA VAL A 175 -3.52 11.51 -5.39
C VAL A 175 -2.92 12.22 -4.17
N LEU A 176 -2.20 13.33 -4.38
CA LEU A 176 -1.54 14.07 -3.29
C LEU A 176 -2.43 15.13 -2.61
N THR A 177 -3.74 15.10 -2.89
CA THR A 177 -4.72 16.11 -2.46
C THR A 177 -5.29 15.92 -1.06
N GLY A 178 -5.12 14.74 -0.46
CA GLY A 178 -5.85 14.35 0.76
C GLY A 178 -4.98 14.20 2.02
N TYR A 179 -5.20 13.11 2.76
CA TYR A 179 -4.71 12.87 4.10
C TYR A 179 -3.25 12.42 4.11
N ASN A 180 -2.89 11.35 3.39
CA ASN A 180 -1.51 10.88 3.42
C ASN A 180 -0.57 11.82 2.67
N GLN A 181 0.67 11.91 3.14
CA GLN A 181 1.76 12.60 2.48
C GLN A 181 2.39 11.71 1.41
N GLU A 182 3.09 12.33 0.45
CA GLU A 182 3.71 11.63 -0.68
C GLU A 182 4.60 10.46 -0.23
N HIS A 183 5.44 10.66 0.80
CA HIS A 183 6.34 9.61 1.28
C HIS A 183 5.58 8.38 1.84
N GLN A 184 4.41 8.59 2.47
CA GLN A 184 3.55 7.51 2.96
C GLN A 184 2.96 6.76 1.77
N LEU A 185 2.47 7.47 0.75
CA LEU A 185 1.90 6.88 -0.46
C LEU A 185 2.95 6.13 -1.29
N VAL A 186 4.18 6.64 -1.40
CA VAL A 186 5.28 5.92 -2.07
C VAL A 186 5.56 4.58 -1.39
N SER A 187 5.47 4.51 -0.06
CA SER A 187 5.74 3.28 0.68
C SER A 187 4.70 2.18 0.42
N SER A 188 3.46 2.56 0.09
CA SER A 188 2.42 1.61 -0.32
C SER A 188 2.52 1.19 -1.79
N ALA A 189 3.54 1.63 -2.53
CA ALA A 189 3.86 1.24 -3.91
C ALA A 189 2.64 1.22 -4.87
N PRO A 190 2.01 2.37 -5.13
CA PRO A 190 0.95 2.51 -6.11
C PRO A 190 1.49 2.38 -7.55
N ASP A 191 0.61 2.06 -8.50
CA ASP A 191 0.98 2.00 -9.93
C ASP A 191 1.24 3.39 -10.52
N LEU A 192 0.56 4.40 -9.97
CA LEU A 192 0.72 5.80 -10.35
C LEU A 192 0.57 6.70 -9.12
N ILE A 193 1.36 7.77 -9.06
CA ILE A 193 1.16 8.89 -8.13
C ILE A 193 1.00 10.14 -8.96
N VAL A 194 -0.01 10.95 -8.66
CA VAL A 194 -0.27 12.24 -9.30
C VAL A 194 -0.54 13.31 -8.26
N LYS A 195 -0.23 14.55 -8.60
CA LYS A 195 -0.55 15.72 -7.78
C LYS A 195 -2.05 15.86 -7.56
N ASP A 196 -2.85 15.71 -8.62
CA ASP A 196 -4.30 15.89 -8.62
C ASP A 196 -4.97 15.16 -9.80
N LEU A 197 -6.30 15.22 -9.87
CA LEU A 197 -7.08 14.57 -10.92
C LEU A 197 -6.85 15.15 -12.33
N LYS A 198 -6.38 16.40 -12.45
CA LYS A 198 -6.06 17.00 -13.76
C LYS A 198 -4.79 16.41 -14.34
N GLU A 199 -3.79 16.15 -13.51
CA GLU A 199 -2.59 15.42 -13.93
C GLU A 199 -2.95 14.00 -14.38
N LEU A 200 -3.77 13.27 -13.59
CA LEU A 200 -4.25 11.95 -13.99
C LEU A 200 -4.99 11.99 -15.34
N GLN A 201 -5.88 12.96 -15.53
CA GLN A 201 -6.59 13.12 -16.81
C GLN A 201 -5.62 13.29 -17.98
N SER A 202 -4.59 14.12 -17.78
CA SER A 202 -3.59 14.42 -18.81
C SER A 202 -2.80 13.15 -19.18
N ILE A 203 -2.40 12.36 -18.18
CA ILE A 203 -1.71 11.08 -18.38
C ILE A 203 -2.61 10.09 -19.12
N LEU A 204 -3.87 9.95 -18.71
CA LEU A 204 -4.82 9.05 -19.36
C LEU A 204 -5.08 9.47 -20.82
N ILE A 205 -5.22 10.78 -21.10
CA ILE A 205 -5.38 11.26 -22.47
C ILE A 205 -4.13 10.96 -23.31
N ALA A 206 -2.94 11.27 -22.79
CA ALA A 206 -1.68 11.08 -23.49
C ALA A 206 -1.38 9.60 -23.83
N ASN A 207 -1.87 8.68 -23.00
CA ASN A 207 -1.63 7.24 -23.14
C ASN A 207 -2.86 6.49 -23.67
N ASN A 208 -3.82 7.15 -24.32
CA ASN A 208 -5.03 6.50 -24.87
C ASN A 208 -5.79 5.67 -23.83
N LEU A 209 -5.93 6.22 -22.63
CA LEU A 209 -6.51 5.62 -21.43
C LEU A 209 -5.77 4.36 -20.95
N GLU A 210 -4.56 4.09 -21.40
CA GLU A 210 -3.71 3.06 -20.81
C GLU A 210 -2.92 3.66 -19.66
N LEU A 211 -2.79 2.92 -18.57
CA LEU A 211 -1.82 3.31 -17.56
C LEU A 211 -0.43 2.96 -18.08
N PRO A 212 0.58 3.82 -17.82
CA PRO A 212 1.96 3.50 -18.11
C PRO A 212 2.40 2.33 -17.21
N THR A 213 2.03 1.10 -17.55
CA THR A 213 2.45 -0.07 -16.80
C THR A 213 3.91 -0.35 -17.09
N ARG A 214 4.66 -0.63 -16.02
CA ARG A 214 5.95 -1.35 -15.98
C ARG A 214 6.64 -1.45 -17.34
N LEU A 215 7.69 -0.66 -17.54
CA LEU A 215 8.71 -0.98 -18.54
C LEU A 215 9.04 -2.46 -18.40
N LYS A 216 8.51 -3.28 -19.33
CA LYS A 216 9.11 -4.56 -19.68
C LYS A 216 10.57 -4.21 -19.90
N LYS A 217 11.45 -4.70 -19.03
CA LYS A 217 12.89 -4.73 -19.26
C LYS A 217 13.10 -5.55 -20.54
N ASN A 218 13.04 -4.88 -21.68
CA ASN A 218 13.70 -5.33 -22.90
C ASN A 218 15.19 -5.27 -22.59
N ILE A 219 15.73 -6.35 -22.05
CA ILE A 219 17.17 -6.56 -22.00
C ILE A 219 17.54 -7.33 -23.28
N ASN A 220 18.18 -6.55 -24.17
CA ASN A 220 19.15 -6.88 -25.22
C ASN A 220 18.66 -7.75 -26.38
N SER A 221 18.58 -7.25 -27.62
CA SER A 221 19.65 -6.68 -28.48
C SER A 221 20.80 -7.65 -28.79
N SER A 222 20.95 -7.91 -30.09
CA SER A 222 22.16 -8.28 -30.81
C SER A 222 22.99 -9.47 -30.32
N ARG A 223 22.95 -10.57 -31.09
CA ARG A 223 24.15 -11.27 -31.56
C ARG A 223 23.92 -11.86 -32.95
N SER A 224 24.90 -11.60 -33.82
CA SER A 224 24.98 -11.94 -35.24
C SER A 224 25.46 -13.38 -35.49
N SER A 225 25.20 -13.87 -36.72
CA SER A 225 25.90 -14.93 -37.49
C SER A 225 25.91 -16.35 -36.86
N CYS A 226 25.58 -17.45 -37.54
CA CYS A 226 26.04 -17.93 -38.85
C CYS A 226 25.23 -19.17 -39.35
N SER A 227 25.37 -19.50 -40.63
CA SER A 227 24.90 -20.66 -41.45
C SER A 227 24.96 -22.07 -40.79
N THR A 228 24.26 -23.16 -41.15
CA THR A 228 23.65 -23.68 -42.41
C THR A 228 22.88 -24.99 -42.15
N SER A 229 21.98 -25.36 -43.09
CA SER A 229 21.43 -26.70 -43.44
C SER A 229 20.12 -27.22 -42.78
N LYS A 230 19.19 -27.62 -43.68
CA LYS A 230 17.88 -28.28 -43.50
C LYS A 230 18.04 -29.83 -43.47
N PRO A 231 16.97 -30.65 -43.55
CA PRO A 231 15.83 -30.89 -42.64
C PRO A 231 15.62 -32.41 -42.35
N ALA A 232 14.86 -32.81 -41.33
CA ALA A 232 13.98 -34.02 -41.35
C ALA A 232 13.28 -34.26 -40.00
N ASP A 233 11.96 -34.28 -40.10
CA ASP A 233 10.99 -35.29 -39.64
C ASP A 233 11.09 -36.00 -38.27
N SER A 234 9.93 -35.97 -37.61
CA SER A 234 9.30 -37.01 -36.79
C SER A 234 9.64 -37.17 -35.30
N THR A 235 8.55 -37.38 -34.56
CA THR A 235 8.39 -38.01 -33.23
C THR A 235 8.55 -37.15 -31.97
N GLU A 236 7.38 -36.80 -31.43
CA GLU A 236 7.01 -36.76 -30.01
C GLU A 236 8.16 -36.90 -29.00
N LYS A 237 8.55 -35.78 -28.43
CA LYS A 237 8.86 -35.70 -27.00
C LYS A 237 8.12 -34.49 -26.45
N PHE A 238 7.15 -34.78 -25.57
CA PHE A 238 6.53 -33.81 -24.69
C PHE A 238 7.64 -33.04 -23.98
N ASP A 239 7.88 -31.82 -24.43
CA ASP A 239 8.79 -30.91 -23.77
C ASP A 239 8.10 -30.45 -22.48
N LYS A 240 8.45 -31.11 -21.37
CA LYS A 240 8.19 -30.64 -20.00
C LYS A 240 9.07 -29.41 -19.75
N SER A 241 8.85 -28.33 -20.50
CA SER A 241 9.37 -27.02 -20.14
C SER A 241 8.41 -26.44 -19.10
N ILE A 242 8.85 -26.55 -17.85
CA ILE A 242 8.24 -26.04 -16.63
C ILE A 242 7.68 -24.64 -16.88
N ASN A 243 6.35 -24.53 -16.92
CA ASN A 243 5.65 -23.27 -16.66
C ASN A 243 6.00 -22.89 -15.22
N GLN A 244 7.04 -22.07 -15.02
CA GLN A 244 7.22 -21.35 -13.77
C GLN A 244 6.07 -20.34 -13.66
N GLN A 245 4.98 -20.82 -13.09
CA GLN A 245 3.89 -20.04 -12.55
C GLN A 245 4.51 -18.91 -11.71
N ILE A 246 4.22 -17.66 -12.05
CA ILE A 246 4.71 -16.50 -11.30
C ILE A 246 3.99 -16.55 -9.96
N ILE A 247 4.63 -17.11 -8.96
CA ILE A 247 4.10 -17.19 -7.60
C ILE A 247 4.13 -15.77 -7.02
N SER A 248 2.95 -15.23 -6.71
CA SER A 248 2.74 -13.85 -6.26
C SER A 248 2.42 -13.73 -4.78
N ASP A 249 2.43 -14.84 -4.03
CA ASP A 249 2.02 -14.82 -2.63
C ASP A 249 3.11 -14.21 -1.75
N GLN A 250 2.67 -13.44 -0.76
CA GLN A 250 3.56 -12.69 0.13
C GLN A 250 3.13 -12.81 1.57
N ILE A 251 4.10 -13.02 2.45
CA ILE A 251 3.97 -12.79 3.89
C ILE A 251 4.64 -11.46 4.21
N ILE A 252 3.89 -10.57 4.86
CA ILE A 252 4.37 -9.23 5.23
C ILE A 252 4.44 -9.15 6.75
N ILE A 253 5.61 -8.81 7.27
CA ILE A 253 5.82 -8.44 8.68
C ILE A 253 6.22 -6.97 8.63
N ASP A 254 5.42 -6.08 9.23
CA ASP A 254 5.70 -4.65 9.18
C ASP A 254 6.06 -4.10 10.57
N ASP A 255 7.09 -3.26 10.59
CA ASP A 255 7.55 -2.48 11.74
C ASP A 255 7.84 -3.30 13.02
N LEU A 256 8.44 -4.49 12.87
CA LEU A 256 8.86 -5.32 13.99
C LEU A 256 9.98 -4.61 14.78
N GLN A 257 9.69 -4.25 16.03
CA GLN A 257 10.62 -3.55 16.91
C GLN A 257 11.57 -4.53 17.60
N LEU A 258 12.86 -4.38 17.35
CA LEU A 258 13.92 -5.25 17.83
C LEU A 258 14.99 -4.45 18.58
N GLN A 259 15.57 -5.04 19.62
CA GLN A 259 16.61 -4.39 20.43
C GLN A 259 18.00 -4.87 20.00
N TYR A 260 18.70 -4.07 19.21
CA TYR A 260 19.99 -4.44 18.63
C TYR A 260 21.11 -3.43 18.94
N LYS A 261 22.36 -3.90 18.94
CA LYS A 261 23.56 -3.06 18.98
C LYS A 261 24.03 -2.81 17.55
N VAL A 262 23.75 -1.61 17.03
CA VAL A 262 24.00 -1.28 15.61
C VAL A 262 24.60 0.11 15.47
N GLY A 263 25.88 0.19 15.13
CA GLY A 263 26.50 1.48 14.84
C GLY A 263 28.01 1.52 15.08
N THR A 264 28.58 2.67 14.76
CA THR A 264 30.02 2.92 14.88
C THR A 264 30.37 3.75 16.10
N LEU A 265 29.41 4.45 16.72
CA LEU A 265 29.66 5.26 17.91
C LEU A 265 29.89 4.36 19.14
N PRO A 266 30.77 4.74 20.08
CA PRO A 266 31.07 3.92 21.26
C PRO A 266 29.82 3.48 22.04
N LYS A 267 28.83 4.37 22.18
CA LYS A 267 27.57 4.10 22.87
C LYS A 267 26.71 3.03 22.16
N GLU A 268 26.66 3.07 20.83
CA GLU A 268 25.91 2.12 20.00
C GLU A 268 26.51 0.71 20.00
N ARG A 269 27.75 0.58 20.48
CA ARG A 269 28.45 -0.70 20.61
C ARG A 269 28.24 -1.38 21.96
N THR A 270 27.88 -0.60 22.99
CA THR A 270 27.67 -1.12 24.35
C THR A 270 26.20 -1.33 24.67
N GLU A 271 25.34 -0.44 24.19
CA GLU A 271 23.91 -0.39 24.49
C GLU A 271 23.06 -0.87 23.30
N THR A 272 21.94 -1.56 23.59
CA THR A 272 20.92 -1.87 22.58
C THR A 272 20.06 -0.65 22.31
N GLN A 273 19.56 -0.55 21.08
CA GLN A 273 18.60 0.46 20.67
C GLN A 273 17.46 -0.18 19.89
N SER A 274 16.31 0.52 19.82
CA SER A 274 15.20 0.08 18.99
C SER A 274 15.55 0.21 17.51
N ILE A 275 15.43 -0.90 16.79
CA ILE A 275 15.54 -0.99 15.35
C ILE A 275 14.19 -1.53 14.85
N SER A 276 13.63 -0.87 13.84
CA SER A 276 12.43 -1.38 13.16
C SER A 276 12.83 -2.19 11.93
N VAL A 277 12.27 -3.38 11.81
CA VAL A 277 12.47 -4.28 10.67
C VAL A 277 11.13 -4.61 10.03
N SER A 278 10.98 -4.32 8.73
CA SER A 278 9.87 -4.82 7.91
C SER A 278 10.37 -5.85 6.90
N LEU A 279 9.63 -6.93 6.71
CA LEU A 279 9.89 -8.01 5.78
C LEU A 279 8.74 -8.17 4.80
N ILE A 280 9.07 -8.36 3.52
CA ILE A 280 8.17 -8.91 2.52
C ILE A 280 8.80 -10.20 2.02
N ILE A 281 8.15 -11.33 2.26
CA ILE A 281 8.64 -12.67 1.96
C ILE A 281 7.77 -13.23 0.84
N GLU A 282 8.36 -13.49 -0.32
CA GLU A 282 7.70 -14.09 -1.48
C GLU A 282 7.93 -15.62 -1.46
N THR A 283 6.84 -16.39 -1.37
CA THR A 283 6.83 -17.87 -1.33
C THR A 283 5.51 -18.40 -1.90
N ASP A 284 5.36 -19.72 -2.07
CA ASP A 284 4.09 -20.34 -2.48
C ASP A 284 3.23 -20.64 -1.25
N LEU A 285 2.04 -20.04 -1.17
CA LEU A 285 1.10 -20.30 -0.06
C LEU A 285 -0.04 -21.24 -0.48
N THR A 286 -0.06 -21.73 -1.72
CA THR A 286 -1.15 -22.54 -2.28
C THR A 286 -1.42 -23.80 -1.45
N ALA A 287 -0.36 -24.50 -1.02
CA ALA A 287 -0.50 -25.75 -0.26
C ALA A 287 -1.12 -25.52 1.13
N ALA A 288 -0.64 -24.51 1.87
CA ALA A 288 -1.19 -24.14 3.16
C ALA A 288 -2.64 -23.62 3.05
N ALA A 289 -2.92 -22.77 2.05
CA ALA A 289 -4.26 -22.23 1.83
C ALA A 289 -5.29 -23.33 1.53
N ASN A 290 -4.89 -24.40 0.82
CA ASN A 290 -5.79 -25.50 0.48
C ASN A 290 -6.03 -26.50 1.62
N THR A 291 -5.08 -26.63 2.56
CA THR A 291 -5.17 -27.67 3.60
C THR A 291 -5.25 -27.13 5.02
N ASP A 292 -5.19 -25.81 5.20
CA ASP A 292 -5.21 -25.12 6.50
C ASP A 292 -4.18 -25.71 7.48
N ASP A 293 -2.99 -26.01 6.96
CA ASP A 293 -1.93 -26.73 7.68
C ASP A 293 -0.71 -25.84 7.85
N LEU A 294 -0.41 -25.50 9.11
CA LEU A 294 0.73 -24.66 9.48
C LEU A 294 2.09 -25.28 9.10
N THR A 295 2.17 -26.60 8.90
CA THR A 295 3.39 -27.28 8.46
C THR A 295 3.70 -27.07 6.98
N LYS A 296 2.75 -26.52 6.21
CA LYS A 296 2.88 -26.27 4.76
C LYS A 296 3.01 -24.79 4.41
N THR A 297 3.23 -23.94 5.40
CA THR A 297 3.52 -22.51 5.24
C THR A 297 4.78 -22.14 6.01
N ILE A 298 5.29 -20.94 5.76
CA ILE A 298 6.32 -20.35 6.60
C ILE A 298 5.68 -19.85 7.88
N ASN A 299 6.12 -20.39 9.01
CA ASN A 299 5.71 -19.91 10.32
C ASN A 299 6.39 -18.57 10.61
N TYR A 300 5.65 -17.47 10.49
CA TYR A 300 6.17 -16.14 10.78
C TYR A 300 6.58 -15.95 12.25
N GLN A 301 6.06 -16.74 13.20
CA GLN A 301 6.54 -16.73 14.59
C GLN A 301 7.99 -17.23 14.70
N GLU A 302 8.37 -18.22 13.89
CA GLU A 302 9.77 -18.70 13.84
C GLU A 302 10.69 -17.63 13.26
N ILE A 303 10.19 -16.83 12.30
CA ILE A 303 10.93 -15.69 11.74
C ILE A 303 11.11 -14.60 12.79
N THR A 304 10.04 -14.20 13.50
CA THR A 304 10.18 -13.18 14.55
C THR A 304 11.12 -13.64 15.65
N GLN A 305 11.01 -14.90 16.08
CA GLN A 305 11.89 -15.47 17.10
C GLN A 305 13.35 -15.57 16.63
N LEU A 306 13.58 -15.93 15.37
CA LEU A 306 14.90 -15.90 14.74
C LEU A 306 15.50 -14.50 14.80
N LEU A 307 14.75 -13.48 14.43
CA LEU A 307 15.22 -12.10 14.45
C LEU A 307 15.51 -11.62 15.87
N GLU A 308 14.64 -11.88 16.84
CA GLU A 308 14.88 -11.55 18.25
C GLU A 308 16.21 -12.18 18.75
N ASN A 309 16.47 -13.43 18.39
CA ASN A 309 17.68 -14.14 18.80
C ASN A 309 18.95 -13.69 18.06
N LEU A 310 18.80 -13.21 16.82
CA LEU A 310 19.93 -12.74 16.00
C LEU A 310 20.73 -11.64 16.70
N GLY A 311 20.03 -10.75 17.41
CA GLY A 311 20.63 -9.63 18.15
C GLY A 311 21.33 -9.99 19.46
N GLN A 312 21.10 -11.19 20.00
CA GLN A 312 21.72 -11.62 21.27
C GLN A 312 23.19 -11.99 21.07
N ASN A 313 23.52 -12.58 19.92
CA ASN A 313 24.84 -13.15 19.63
C ASN A 313 25.66 -12.35 18.62
N LYS A 314 25.08 -11.29 18.05
CA LYS A 314 25.71 -10.49 16.99
C LYS A 314 25.49 -9.01 17.23
N HIS A 315 26.45 -8.22 16.78
CA HIS A 315 26.36 -6.77 16.74
C HIS A 315 26.81 -6.31 15.35
N TRP A 316 26.31 -5.17 14.92
CA TRP A 316 26.56 -4.63 13.59
C TRP A 316 27.15 -3.24 13.67
N HIS A 317 27.98 -2.89 12.69
CA HIS A 317 28.43 -1.53 12.50
C HIS A 317 27.47 -0.71 11.63
N LEU A 318 26.80 -1.39 10.69
CA LEU A 318 26.01 -0.79 9.63
C LEU A 318 24.63 -1.46 9.55
N ILE A 319 23.58 -0.67 9.29
CA ILE A 319 22.22 -1.19 9.08
C ILE A 319 22.09 -1.93 7.75
N GLU A 320 23.00 -1.67 6.80
CA GLU A 320 23.18 -2.39 5.54
C GLU A 320 23.60 -3.84 5.80
N THR A 321 24.59 -4.05 6.67
CA THR A 321 25.05 -5.39 7.03
C THR A 321 23.97 -6.14 7.78
N LEU A 322 23.27 -5.47 8.72
CA LEU A 322 22.13 -6.04 9.41
C LEU A 322 21.05 -6.49 8.42
N ALA A 323 20.63 -5.62 7.50
CA ALA A 323 19.62 -5.95 6.50
C ALA A 323 20.04 -7.16 5.65
N SER A 324 21.31 -7.22 5.23
CA SER A 324 21.85 -8.33 4.44
C SER A 324 21.90 -9.64 5.23
N ASP A 325 22.27 -9.60 6.50
CA ASP A 325 22.30 -10.79 7.35
C ASP A 325 20.90 -11.34 7.59
N ILE A 326 19.93 -10.46 7.88
CA ILE A 326 18.52 -10.85 8.02
C ILE A 326 18.03 -11.54 6.74
N ALA A 327 18.30 -10.96 5.57
CA ALA A 327 17.92 -11.55 4.30
C ALA A 327 18.55 -12.94 4.10
N ASN A 328 19.84 -13.08 4.43
CA ASN A 328 20.57 -14.34 4.28
C ASN A 328 20.05 -15.43 5.24
N GLU A 329 19.80 -15.10 6.50
CA GLU A 329 19.25 -16.04 7.49
C GLU A 329 17.87 -16.55 7.06
N ILE A 330 17.01 -15.67 6.54
CA ILE A 330 15.69 -16.05 6.05
C ILE A 330 15.80 -16.95 4.81
N LEU A 331 16.60 -16.55 3.81
CA LEU A 331 16.80 -17.35 2.57
C LEU A 331 17.41 -18.73 2.84
N THR A 332 18.22 -18.85 3.90
CA THR A 332 18.91 -20.09 4.28
C THR A 332 17.98 -21.06 5.02
N ARG A 333 17.17 -20.54 5.95
CA ARG A 333 16.36 -21.38 6.86
C ARG A 333 14.96 -21.69 6.35
N PHE A 334 14.42 -20.86 5.46
CA PHE A 334 13.05 -21.00 4.97
C PHE A 334 13.02 -21.25 3.46
N GLU A 335 11.95 -21.91 3.01
CA GLU A 335 11.68 -22.10 1.59
C GLU A 335 11.02 -20.84 1.01
N VAL A 336 11.87 -19.90 0.60
CA VAL A 336 11.49 -18.58 0.09
C VAL A 336 12.12 -18.33 -1.28
N TYR A 337 11.37 -17.69 -2.18
CA TYR A 337 11.90 -17.28 -3.48
C TYR A 337 12.69 -15.98 -3.36
N ARG A 338 12.11 -15.01 -2.64
CA ARG A 338 12.67 -13.68 -2.45
C ARG A 338 12.27 -13.14 -1.09
N VAL A 339 13.17 -12.38 -0.49
CA VAL A 339 12.89 -11.58 0.70
C VAL A 339 13.31 -10.13 0.45
N THR A 340 12.44 -9.20 0.82
CA THR A 340 12.75 -7.77 0.88
C THR A 340 12.78 -7.36 2.34
N VAL A 341 13.87 -6.70 2.75
CA VAL A 341 14.12 -6.29 4.13
C VAL A 341 14.26 -4.77 4.16
N LEU A 342 13.49 -4.11 5.01
CA LEU A 342 13.61 -2.69 5.34
C LEU A 342 14.05 -2.60 6.80
N VAL A 343 15.19 -1.94 7.05
CA VAL A 343 15.69 -1.67 8.40
C VAL A 343 15.68 -0.18 8.64
N LYS A 344 14.97 0.30 9.67
CA LYS A 344 14.93 1.70 10.10
C LYS A 344 15.69 1.88 11.42
N LYS A 345 16.48 2.95 11.51
CA LYS A 345 17.23 3.37 12.70
C LYS A 345 16.94 4.84 13.01
N PHE A 346 16.73 5.15 14.29
CA PHE A 346 16.22 6.45 14.76
C PHE A 346 17.31 7.36 15.36
N ALA A 347 18.50 7.38 14.75
CA ALA A 347 19.70 7.95 15.38
C ALA A 347 20.13 9.33 14.85
N ILE A 348 19.46 9.89 13.84
CA ILE A 348 19.86 11.15 13.20
C ILE A 348 18.98 12.29 13.75
N PRO A 349 19.57 13.33 14.38
CA PRO A 349 18.82 14.50 14.80
C PRO A 349 18.10 15.18 13.62
N ASN A 350 16.85 15.61 13.84
CA ASN A 350 15.99 16.25 12.84
C ASN A 350 15.58 15.36 11.65
N ALA A 351 15.73 14.04 11.76
CA ALA A 351 15.11 13.07 10.86
C ALA A 351 14.37 12.03 11.68
N ASP A 352 13.18 11.62 11.25
CA ASP A 352 12.41 10.60 11.95
C ASP A 352 13.18 9.27 12.00
N PHE A 353 13.81 8.88 10.90
CA PHE A 353 14.70 7.73 10.83
C PHE A 353 15.63 7.81 9.62
N VAL A 354 16.67 6.98 9.64
CA VAL A 354 17.43 6.55 8.46
C VAL A 354 17.11 5.09 8.19
N ALA A 355 16.99 4.70 6.92
CA ALA A 355 16.63 3.33 6.56
C ALA A 355 17.39 2.77 5.37
N VAL A 356 17.56 1.45 5.38
CA VAL A 356 18.09 0.68 4.26
C VAL A 356 17.05 -0.35 3.84
N LYS A 357 16.74 -0.38 2.55
CA LYS A 357 15.88 -1.38 1.92
C LYS A 357 16.67 -2.21 0.94
N ILE A 358 16.68 -3.52 1.12
CA ILE A 358 17.31 -4.46 0.18
C ILE A 358 16.33 -5.55 -0.23
N SER A 359 16.56 -6.14 -1.40
CA SER A 359 15.88 -7.35 -1.85
C SER A 359 16.91 -8.38 -2.26
N ARG A 360 16.68 -9.64 -1.86
CA ARG A 360 17.55 -10.79 -2.17
C ARG A 360 16.67 -11.96 -2.59
N GLN A 361 17.12 -12.70 -3.59
CA GLN A 361 16.45 -13.90 -4.08
C GLN A 361 17.41 -15.09 -3.97
N LYS A 362 16.86 -16.27 -3.70
CA LYS A 362 17.64 -17.51 -3.70
C LYS A 362 18.15 -17.70 -5.13
N HIS A 363 19.47 -17.62 -5.35
CA HIS A 363 20.03 -17.97 -6.65
C HIS A 363 19.77 -19.46 -6.85
N ALA A 364 19.33 -19.84 -8.05
CA ALA A 364 19.39 -21.25 -8.44
C ALA A 364 20.87 -21.69 -8.27
N PRO A 365 21.15 -22.88 -7.73
CA PRO A 365 22.53 -23.38 -7.70
C PRO A 365 23.06 -23.32 -9.14
N ASP A 366 24.16 -22.58 -9.34
CA ASP A 366 24.76 -22.37 -10.65
C ASP A 366 24.99 -23.70 -11.36
N ASP A 367 24.70 -23.73 -12.67
CA ASP A 367 25.33 -24.69 -13.58
C ASP A 367 26.84 -24.70 -13.32
N PRO A 368 27.47 -25.88 -13.24
CA PRO A 368 28.85 -26.00 -12.78
C PRO A 368 29.79 -25.18 -13.67
N ILE A 369 30.70 -24.45 -13.01
CA ILE A 369 31.91 -23.93 -13.64
C ILE A 369 32.76 -25.13 -14.06
N SER A 370 32.73 -25.46 -15.34
CA SER A 370 33.83 -26.07 -16.09
C SER A 370 33.63 -25.87 -17.58
#